data_AF-A0A147F5R5-F1
#
_entry.id   AF-A0A147F5R5-F1
#
_cell.length_a   1.000
_cell.length_b   1.000
_cell.length_c   1.000
_cell.angle_alpha   90.00
_cell.angle_beta   90.00
_cell.angle_gamma   90.00
#
_symmetry.space_group_name_H-M   'P 1'
#
loop_
_entity.id
_entity.type
_entity.pdbx_description
1 polymer ?
#
loop_
_entity_poly.entity_id
_entity_poly.type
_entity_poly.pdbx_seq_one_letter_code
_entity_poly.pdbx_strand_id
1 'polypeptide(L)'
;MVLLAEWWWIGPAAAGAGTLGWIGVRRSRQQRALPAGTTTTGDRAARAWASRPMSKNAARRLELDAAQLDLLTARQAITRGRAEVKIADAEVVRAQAERAASRGSSEAVSAARARLVAAQHALRAASADLRARRAAVKAAQAMLPAIRGGSAPLPVERLLAEHDAVLARWMAYETDPALAIDFPGMSDPRSPLLAEFLRAHEKAQWLRPASAQTRLEPADFLAYRDAVRRTVNAFDHAERIARHGDKKPPPAFDGSEAWGRMASDLAESAQRALARSMESMGRAAARSWNERNTKRGRKSTDPE
;
A
#
# COMPACT_ATOMS: atom_id res chain seq x y z
N MET A 1 7.11 -28.47 36.83
CA MET A 1 7.21 -27.07 37.27
C MET A 1 7.03 -26.18 36.07
N VAL A 2 5.81 -25.68 35.87
CA VAL A 2 5.43 -24.80 34.77
C VAL A 2 5.90 -23.39 35.12
N LEU A 3 6.86 -22.85 34.38
CA LEU A 3 7.27 -21.45 34.52
C LEU A 3 6.34 -20.58 33.66
N LEU A 4 5.60 -19.73 34.37
CA LEU A 4 4.76 -18.67 33.84
C LEU A 4 5.61 -17.69 33.02
N ALA A 5 5.32 -17.57 31.71
CA ALA A 5 5.78 -16.46 30.90
C ALA A 5 4.80 -15.29 31.10
N GLU A 6 5.26 -14.30 31.86
CA GLU A 6 4.52 -13.15 32.34
C GLU A 6 4.24 -12.14 31.21
N TRP A 7 3.03 -11.62 31.22
CA TRP A 7 2.27 -11.11 30.07
C TRP A 7 2.25 -9.57 30.09
N TRP A 8 3.42 -8.95 29.93
CA TRP A 8 3.62 -7.54 30.33
C TRP A 8 3.33 -6.46 29.27
N TRP A 9 2.75 -6.77 28.10
CA TRP A 9 2.39 -5.72 27.13
C TRP A 9 0.87 -5.45 26.97
N ILE A 10 -0.01 -6.16 27.70
CA ILE A 10 -1.44 -5.78 27.73
C ILE A 10 -1.66 -4.70 28.78
N GLY A 11 -1.58 -3.44 28.37
CA GLY A 11 -2.06 -2.27 29.11
C GLY A 11 -2.80 -1.30 28.17
N PRO A 12 -4.04 -0.87 28.47
CA PRO A 12 -4.88 -0.10 27.56
C PRO A 12 -4.49 1.38 27.57
N ALA A 13 -3.96 1.90 26.46
CA ALA A 13 -3.80 3.34 26.25
C ALA A 13 -4.87 3.86 25.29
N ALA A 14 -5.99 4.30 25.87
CA ALA A 14 -6.92 5.20 25.24
C ALA A 14 -6.39 6.65 25.28
N ALA A 15 -6.76 7.44 24.27
CA ALA A 15 -6.64 8.90 24.11
C ALA A 15 -5.33 9.47 23.51
N GLY A 16 -5.48 10.21 22.39
CA GLY A 16 -4.49 11.21 21.97
C GLY A 16 -4.28 11.42 20.47
N ALA A 17 -5.24 12.09 19.82
CA ALA A 17 -5.09 13.01 18.69
C ALA A 17 -3.87 12.95 17.72
N GLY A 18 -4.18 12.75 16.43
CA GLY A 18 -3.57 13.55 15.35
C GLY A 18 -2.54 12.86 14.47
N THR A 19 -2.99 12.33 13.33
CA THR A 19 -2.47 12.62 11.97
C THR A 19 -3.22 11.75 10.96
N LEU A 20 -4.26 12.34 10.34
CA LEU A 20 -5.02 11.71 9.28
C LEU A 20 -4.20 11.74 7.97
N GLY A 21 -3.84 10.56 7.48
CA GLY A 21 -3.22 10.37 6.17
C GLY A 21 -3.76 9.12 5.47
N TRP A 22 -4.82 9.31 4.69
CA TRP A 22 -5.26 8.45 3.58
C TRP A 22 -5.72 7.01 3.88
N ILE A 23 -6.91 6.89 4.48
CA ILE A 23 -7.85 5.79 4.18
C ILE A 23 -9.22 6.43 3.99
N GLY A 24 -9.49 6.89 2.77
CA GLY A 24 -10.64 7.76 2.51
C GLY A 24 -11.11 7.75 1.06
N VAL A 25 -11.19 6.59 0.43
CA VAL A 25 -11.90 6.47 -0.86
C VAL A 25 -12.96 5.39 -0.71
N ARG A 26 -14.09 5.79 -0.11
CA ARG A 26 -15.48 5.30 -0.37
C ARG A 26 -16.54 5.78 0.63
N ARG A 27 -16.25 6.72 1.54
CA ARG A 27 -17.24 7.25 2.51
C ARG A 27 -17.88 8.59 2.12
N SER A 28 -17.75 9.06 0.88
CA SER A 28 -18.13 10.43 0.47
C SER A 28 -19.49 10.57 -0.25
N ARG A 29 -20.49 9.72 0.03
CA ARG A 29 -21.85 9.92 -0.53
C ARG A 29 -22.93 10.35 0.47
N GLN A 30 -22.60 10.68 1.72
CA GLN A 30 -23.62 11.13 2.68
C GLN A 30 -23.26 12.36 3.53
N GLN A 31 -22.09 12.97 3.37
CA GLN A 31 -21.76 14.18 4.13
C GLN A 31 -22.23 15.42 3.38
N ARG A 32 -23.54 15.67 3.43
CA ARG A 32 -24.10 17.01 3.23
C ARG A 32 -23.67 17.82 4.45
N ALA A 33 -22.87 18.86 4.23
CA ALA A 33 -22.30 19.69 5.29
C ALA A 33 -23.39 20.20 6.25
N LEU A 34 -23.26 19.88 7.54
CA LEU A 34 -24.05 20.47 8.62
C LEU A 34 -23.11 21.34 9.48
N PRO A 35 -23.59 22.49 10.00
CA PRO A 35 -22.79 23.46 10.73
C PRO A 35 -22.20 22.90 12.04
N ALA A 36 -21.04 23.45 12.42
CA ALA A 36 -20.27 23.08 13.60
C ALA A 36 -21.14 23.17 14.88
N GLY A 37 -21.37 22.03 15.52
CA GLY A 37 -22.19 21.91 16.74
C GLY A 37 -22.90 20.57 16.93
N THR A 38 -22.87 19.65 15.94
CA THR A 38 -23.63 18.38 15.99
C THR A 38 -22.78 17.14 15.65
N THR A 39 -21.63 16.94 16.31
CA THR A 39 -20.77 15.75 16.06
C THR A 39 -21.27 14.46 16.72
N THR A 40 -22.31 14.51 17.54
CA THR A 40 -22.57 13.43 18.50
C THR A 40 -23.35 12.24 17.93
N THR A 41 -24.27 12.44 16.97
CA THR A 41 -25.16 11.36 16.52
C THR A 41 -24.46 10.38 15.59
N GLY A 42 -23.70 10.88 14.61
CA GLY A 42 -22.95 10.04 13.69
C GLY A 42 -21.83 9.27 14.37
N ASP A 43 -21.15 9.90 15.33
CA ASP A 43 -20.05 9.29 16.07
C ASP A 43 -20.54 8.25 17.10
N ARG A 44 -21.68 8.50 17.80
CA ARG A 44 -22.32 7.46 18.62
C ARG A 44 -22.84 6.30 17.78
N ALA A 45 -23.46 6.57 16.64
CA ALA A 45 -23.96 5.51 15.75
C ALA A 45 -22.80 4.68 15.18
N ALA A 46 -21.68 5.32 14.81
CA ALA A 46 -20.48 4.64 14.36
C ALA A 46 -19.87 3.77 15.48
N ARG A 47 -19.77 4.30 16.70
CA ARG A 47 -19.29 3.55 17.87
C ARG A 47 -20.22 2.38 18.24
N ALA A 48 -21.53 2.59 18.25
CA ALA A 48 -22.53 1.56 18.51
C ALA A 48 -22.58 0.46 17.43
N TRP A 49 -22.28 0.84 16.19
CA TRP A 49 -22.15 -0.10 15.09
C TRP A 49 -20.86 -0.92 15.21
N ALA A 50 -19.74 -0.27 15.53
CA ALA A 50 -18.45 -0.93 15.72
C ALA A 50 -18.44 -1.88 16.93
N SER A 51 -19.20 -1.56 17.98
CA SER A 51 -19.30 -2.40 19.18
C SER A 51 -20.23 -3.62 19.01
N ARG A 52 -21.04 -3.69 17.94
CA ARG A 52 -21.90 -4.86 17.69
C ARG A 52 -21.09 -6.01 17.10
N PRO A 53 -21.12 -7.22 17.69
CA PRO A 53 -20.45 -8.37 17.12
C PRO A 53 -21.03 -8.71 15.74
N MET A 54 -20.19 -9.28 14.87
CA MET A 54 -20.64 -9.83 13.60
C MET A 54 -21.56 -11.03 13.81
N SER A 55 -22.49 -11.26 12.88
CA SER A 55 -23.20 -12.54 12.85
C SER A 55 -22.23 -13.67 12.51
N LYS A 56 -22.48 -14.88 13.02
CA LYS A 56 -21.64 -16.06 12.73
C LYS A 56 -21.47 -16.26 11.22
N ASN A 57 -22.53 -16.08 10.44
CA ASN A 57 -22.47 -16.23 8.98
C ASN A 57 -21.62 -15.13 8.31
N ALA A 58 -21.69 -13.89 8.79
CA ALA A 58 -20.84 -12.81 8.28
C ALA A 58 -19.35 -13.08 8.58
N ALA A 59 -19.03 -13.50 9.82
CA ALA A 59 -17.66 -13.83 10.20
C ALA A 59 -17.06 -14.95 9.32
N ARG A 60 -17.84 -16.00 9.03
CA ARG A 60 -17.39 -17.11 8.17
C ARG A 60 -17.23 -16.70 6.70
N ARG A 61 -18.05 -15.79 6.21
CA ARG A 61 -18.05 -15.33 4.81
C ARG A 61 -17.11 -14.17 4.53
N LEU A 62 -16.55 -13.55 5.57
CA LEU A 62 -15.77 -12.32 5.47
C LEU A 62 -14.68 -12.38 4.39
N GLU A 63 -13.92 -13.48 4.33
CA GLU A 63 -12.88 -13.65 3.31
C GLU A 63 -13.43 -13.80 1.89
N LEU A 64 -14.57 -14.47 1.72
CA LEU A 64 -15.22 -14.56 0.41
C LEU A 64 -15.72 -13.19 -0.04
N ASP A 65 -16.43 -12.47 0.82
CA ASP A 65 -16.97 -11.15 0.51
C ASP A 65 -15.82 -10.15 0.23
N ALA A 66 -14.70 -10.27 0.96
CA ALA A 66 -13.44 -9.57 0.69
C ALA A 66 -12.84 -9.93 -0.67
N ALA A 67 -12.71 -11.22 -1.01
CA ALA A 67 -12.19 -11.66 -2.30
C ALA A 67 -13.07 -11.18 -3.49
N GLN A 68 -14.39 -11.12 -3.29
CA GLN A 68 -15.32 -10.56 -4.28
C GLN A 68 -15.11 -9.05 -4.47
N LEU A 69 -14.89 -8.30 -3.39
CA LEU A 69 -14.57 -6.87 -3.46
C LEU A 69 -13.25 -6.62 -4.22
N ASP A 70 -12.22 -7.42 -3.95
CA ASP A 70 -10.96 -7.41 -4.70
C ASP A 70 -11.18 -7.68 -6.20
N LEU A 71 -12.00 -8.69 -6.54
CA LEU A 71 -12.31 -9.03 -7.93
C LEU A 71 -13.02 -7.88 -8.65
N LEU A 72 -13.92 -7.17 -7.97
CA LEU A 72 -14.58 -5.99 -8.54
C LEU A 72 -13.57 -4.86 -8.81
N THR A 73 -12.64 -4.63 -7.88
CA THR A 73 -11.58 -3.63 -8.04
C THR A 73 -10.66 -3.99 -9.22
N ALA A 74 -10.27 -5.26 -9.36
CA ALA A 74 -9.46 -5.73 -10.48
C ALA A 74 -10.18 -5.58 -11.83
N ARG A 75 -11.49 -5.83 -11.89
CA ARG A 75 -12.30 -5.57 -13.10
C ARG A 75 -12.30 -4.10 -13.49
N GLN A 76 -12.44 -3.20 -12.52
CA GLN A 76 -12.38 -1.75 -12.74
C GLN A 76 -10.99 -1.31 -13.26
N ALA A 77 -9.92 -1.91 -12.75
CA ALA A 77 -8.56 -1.66 -13.19
C ALA A 77 -8.35 -2.03 -14.68
N ILE A 78 -8.98 -3.10 -15.18
CA ILE A 78 -8.92 -3.44 -16.61
C ILE A 78 -9.57 -2.37 -17.48
N THR A 79 -10.76 -1.91 -17.10
CA THR A 79 -11.47 -0.86 -17.86
C THR A 79 -10.65 0.42 -17.88
N ARG A 80 -10.07 0.81 -16.73
CA ARG A 80 -9.18 1.97 -16.62
C ARG A 80 -7.91 1.79 -17.45
N GLY A 81 -7.22 0.65 -17.36
CA GLY A 81 -5.99 0.38 -18.10
C GLY A 81 -6.20 0.40 -19.62
N ARG A 82 -7.35 -0.06 -20.12
CA ARG A 82 -7.71 0.07 -21.54
C ARG A 82 -7.88 1.53 -21.97
N ALA A 83 -8.48 2.36 -21.12
CA ALA A 83 -8.60 3.80 -21.39
C ALA A 83 -7.23 4.48 -21.37
N GLU A 84 -6.37 4.14 -20.41
CA GLU A 84 -5.00 4.68 -20.31
C GLU A 84 -4.14 4.35 -21.54
N VAL A 85 -4.24 3.12 -22.07
CA VAL A 85 -3.56 2.75 -23.32
C VAL A 85 -4.05 3.60 -24.50
N LYS A 86 -5.36 3.83 -24.64
CA LYS A 86 -5.90 4.69 -25.71
C LYS A 86 -5.44 6.14 -25.59
N ILE A 87 -5.40 6.67 -24.37
CA ILE A 87 -4.91 8.02 -24.11
C ILE A 87 -3.43 8.12 -24.49
N ALA A 88 -2.61 7.16 -24.05
CA ALA A 88 -1.18 7.17 -24.35
C ALA A 88 -0.89 7.00 -25.85
N ASP A 89 -1.71 6.22 -26.57
CA ASP A 89 -1.62 6.08 -28.02
C ASP A 89 -1.93 7.42 -28.74
N ALA A 90 -2.99 8.10 -28.33
CA ALA A 90 -3.32 9.43 -28.84
C ALA A 90 -2.22 10.47 -28.52
N GLU A 91 -1.55 10.37 -27.38
CA GLU A 91 -0.40 11.20 -27.04
C GLU A 91 0.79 10.96 -27.97
N VAL A 92 1.04 9.72 -28.39
CA VAL A 92 2.09 9.40 -29.37
C VAL A 92 1.76 10.03 -30.72
N VAL A 93 0.52 9.86 -31.21
CA VAL A 93 0.08 10.46 -32.48
C VAL A 93 0.19 11.97 -32.44
N ARG A 94 -0.24 12.62 -31.34
CA ARG A 94 -0.12 14.07 -31.17
C ARG A 94 1.34 14.52 -31.20
N ALA A 95 2.22 13.85 -30.45
CA ALA A 95 3.65 14.20 -30.41
C ALA A 95 4.32 14.03 -31.79
N GLN A 96 3.94 13.01 -32.56
CA GLN A 96 4.42 12.82 -33.93
C GLN A 96 3.94 13.94 -34.87
N ALA A 97 2.68 14.35 -34.76
CA ALA A 97 2.13 15.45 -35.56
C ALA A 97 2.81 16.79 -35.23
N GLU A 98 3.03 17.09 -33.94
CA GLU A 98 3.77 18.27 -33.49
C GLU A 98 5.20 18.27 -34.03
N ARG A 99 5.87 17.11 -34.02
CA ARG A 99 7.22 16.96 -34.57
C ARG A 99 7.26 17.18 -36.09
N ALA A 100 6.29 16.65 -36.82
CA ALA A 100 6.17 16.82 -38.28
C ALA A 100 5.90 18.28 -38.67
N ALA A 101 5.16 19.01 -37.83
CA ALA A 101 4.91 20.43 -38.01
C ALA A 101 6.05 21.34 -37.49
N SER A 102 7.21 20.78 -37.15
CA SER A 102 8.35 21.49 -36.56
C SER A 102 8.03 22.25 -35.26
N ARG A 103 6.95 21.89 -34.57
CA ARG A 103 6.52 22.46 -33.28
C ARG A 103 6.88 21.60 -32.07
N GLY A 104 7.35 20.37 -32.29
CA GLY A 104 7.69 19.40 -31.25
C GLY A 104 9.12 18.83 -31.37
N SER A 105 9.61 18.22 -30.30
CA SER A 105 10.95 17.61 -30.23
C SER A 105 10.91 16.09 -30.43
N SER A 106 12.04 15.48 -30.82
CA SER A 106 12.20 14.02 -30.87
C SER A 106 12.02 13.39 -29.48
N GLU A 107 12.50 14.07 -28.44
CA GLU A 107 12.37 13.65 -27.04
C GLU A 107 10.89 13.56 -26.59
N ALA A 108 10.04 14.48 -27.04
CA ALA A 108 8.61 14.42 -26.74
C ALA A 108 7.96 13.15 -27.32
N VAL A 109 8.36 12.75 -28.53
CA VAL A 109 7.90 11.51 -29.16
C VAL A 109 8.40 10.28 -28.40
N SER A 110 9.68 10.24 -28.01
CA SER A 110 10.22 9.12 -27.23
C SER A 110 9.56 9.01 -25.85
N ALA A 111 9.30 10.14 -25.19
CA ALA A 111 8.59 10.17 -23.91
C ALA A 111 7.14 9.68 -24.04
N ALA A 112 6.41 10.08 -25.09
CA ALA A 112 5.07 9.58 -25.37
C ALA A 112 5.06 8.07 -25.61
N ARG A 113 6.03 7.55 -26.39
CA ARG A 113 6.20 6.10 -26.62
C ARG A 113 6.49 5.34 -25.34
N ALA A 114 7.35 5.88 -24.47
CA ALA A 114 7.62 5.27 -23.17
C ALA A 114 6.36 5.18 -22.28
N ARG A 115 5.50 6.21 -22.29
CA ARG A 115 4.20 6.19 -21.59
C ARG A 115 3.26 5.13 -22.16
N LEU A 116 3.18 4.99 -23.48
CA LEU A 116 2.38 3.94 -24.12
C LEU A 116 2.84 2.54 -23.71
N VAL A 117 4.15 2.29 -23.74
CA VAL A 117 4.73 1.02 -23.29
C VAL A 117 4.39 0.77 -21.81
N ALA A 118 4.56 1.77 -20.94
CA ALA A 118 4.19 1.67 -19.52
C ALA A 118 2.70 1.35 -19.32
N ALA A 119 1.81 2.01 -20.05
CA ALA A 119 0.36 1.76 -20.00
C ALA A 119 0.01 0.32 -20.45
N GLN A 120 0.67 -0.18 -21.50
CA GLN A 120 0.49 -1.57 -21.95
C GLN A 120 0.97 -2.58 -20.90
N HIS A 121 2.12 -2.34 -20.27
CA HIS A 121 2.60 -3.20 -19.18
C HIS A 121 1.65 -3.16 -17.97
N ALA A 122 1.14 -1.98 -17.59
CA ALA A 122 0.15 -1.84 -16.54
C ALA A 122 -1.14 -2.62 -16.85
N LEU A 123 -1.64 -2.59 -18.08
CA LEU A 123 -2.80 -3.38 -18.50
C LEU A 123 -2.54 -4.90 -18.46
N ARG A 124 -1.34 -5.34 -18.87
CA ARG A 124 -0.95 -6.76 -18.76
C ARG A 124 -0.88 -7.19 -17.29
N ALA A 125 -0.31 -6.35 -16.41
CA ALA A 125 -0.28 -6.59 -14.97
C ALA A 125 -1.69 -6.67 -14.37
N ALA A 126 -2.60 -5.73 -14.72
CA ALA A 126 -3.99 -5.77 -14.29
C ALA A 126 -4.72 -7.04 -14.77
N SER A 127 -4.38 -7.54 -15.96
CA SER A 127 -4.93 -8.79 -16.51
C SER A 127 -4.44 -10.03 -15.74
N ALA A 128 -3.19 -10.03 -15.30
CA ALA A 128 -2.66 -11.05 -14.41
C ALA A 128 -3.30 -10.98 -13.02
N ASP A 129 -3.45 -9.78 -12.45
CA ASP A 129 -4.12 -9.57 -11.17
C ASP A 129 -5.57 -10.06 -11.20
N LEU A 130 -6.33 -9.77 -12.26
CA LEU A 130 -7.70 -10.29 -12.42
C LEU A 130 -7.77 -11.82 -12.37
N ARG A 131 -6.81 -12.51 -12.98
CA ARG A 131 -6.72 -13.99 -12.91
C ARG A 131 -6.43 -14.45 -11.49
N ALA A 132 -5.50 -13.79 -10.78
CA ALA A 132 -5.20 -14.07 -9.38
C ALA A 132 -6.43 -13.84 -8.47
N ARG A 133 -7.17 -12.73 -8.64
CA ARG A 133 -8.39 -12.46 -7.83
C ARG A 133 -9.49 -13.48 -8.07
N ARG A 134 -9.65 -13.99 -9.31
CA ARG A 134 -10.59 -15.08 -9.60
C ARG A 134 -10.20 -16.37 -8.88
N ALA A 135 -8.91 -16.72 -8.85
CA ALA A 135 -8.42 -17.86 -8.09
C ALA A 135 -8.65 -17.67 -6.58
N ALA A 136 -8.41 -16.47 -6.05
CA ALA A 136 -8.66 -16.15 -4.64
C ALA A 136 -10.14 -16.31 -4.24
N VAL A 137 -11.08 -15.89 -5.08
CA VAL A 137 -12.52 -16.13 -4.85
C VAL A 137 -12.82 -17.63 -4.78
N LYS A 138 -12.28 -18.43 -5.71
CA LYS A 138 -12.47 -19.89 -5.69
C LYS A 138 -11.88 -20.53 -4.43
N ALA A 139 -10.68 -20.10 -4.01
CA ALA A 139 -10.06 -20.57 -2.78
C ALA A 139 -10.90 -20.23 -1.53
N ALA A 140 -11.40 -18.99 -1.44
CA ALA A 140 -12.27 -18.57 -0.36
C ALA A 140 -13.59 -19.36 -0.33
N GLN A 141 -14.17 -19.65 -1.50
CA GLN A 141 -15.36 -20.51 -1.62
C GLN A 141 -15.08 -21.93 -1.14
N ALA A 142 -13.94 -22.51 -1.52
CA ALA A 142 -13.55 -23.87 -1.13
C ALA A 142 -13.31 -24.01 0.38
N MET A 143 -12.95 -22.92 1.08
CA MET A 143 -12.75 -22.92 2.54
C MET A 143 -14.05 -22.82 3.34
N LEU A 144 -15.15 -22.34 2.73
CA LEU A 144 -16.42 -22.14 3.45
C LEU A 144 -16.97 -23.40 4.13
N PRO A 145 -16.98 -24.60 3.50
CA PRO A 145 -17.47 -25.81 4.16
C PRO A 145 -16.67 -26.17 5.42
N ALA A 146 -15.34 -26.13 5.37
CA ALA A 146 -14.47 -26.41 6.51
C ALA A 146 -14.69 -25.41 7.66
N ILE A 147 -14.80 -24.12 7.33
CA ILE A 147 -15.10 -23.06 8.30
C ILE A 147 -16.50 -23.25 8.92
N ARG A 148 -17.51 -23.65 8.12
CA ARG A 148 -18.86 -23.93 8.62
C ARG A 148 -18.92 -25.16 9.51
N GLY A 149 -18.16 -26.20 9.18
CA GLY A 149 -18.03 -27.43 9.95
C GLY A 149 -17.13 -27.30 11.19
N GLY A 150 -16.46 -26.16 11.39
CA GLY A 150 -15.59 -25.92 12.53
C GLY A 150 -14.22 -26.61 12.44
N SER A 151 -13.89 -27.23 11.31
CA SER A 151 -12.59 -27.88 11.08
C SER A 151 -11.50 -26.91 10.62
N ALA A 152 -11.86 -25.64 10.35
CA ALA A 152 -10.94 -24.57 10.02
C ALA A 152 -11.29 -23.31 10.85
N PRO A 153 -10.27 -22.53 11.28
CA PRO A 153 -10.49 -21.30 12.04
C PRO A 153 -11.21 -20.23 11.21
N LEU A 154 -11.82 -19.25 11.90
CA LEU A 154 -12.40 -18.11 11.21
C LEU A 154 -11.31 -17.30 10.47
N PRO A 155 -11.65 -16.60 9.37
CA PRO A 155 -10.66 -15.84 8.61
C PRO A 155 -9.85 -14.83 9.44
N VAL A 156 -10.49 -14.15 10.40
CA VAL A 156 -9.81 -13.16 11.27
C VAL A 156 -8.87 -13.86 12.25
N GLU A 157 -9.30 -14.96 12.86
CA GLU A 157 -8.48 -15.75 13.80
C GLU A 157 -7.22 -16.27 13.11
N ARG A 158 -7.38 -16.84 11.91
CA ARG A 158 -6.26 -17.33 11.10
C ARG A 158 -5.25 -16.23 10.80
N LEU A 159 -5.74 -15.03 10.46
CA LEU A 159 -4.89 -13.91 10.08
C LEU A 159 -4.17 -13.27 11.29
N LEU A 160 -4.84 -13.20 12.44
CA LEU A 160 -4.20 -12.79 13.70
C LEU A 160 -3.09 -13.78 14.06
N ALA A 161 -3.34 -15.09 13.96
CA ALA A 161 -2.35 -16.12 14.20
C ALA A 161 -1.14 -16.04 13.24
N GLU A 162 -1.37 -15.74 11.95
CA GLU A 162 -0.30 -15.51 10.97
C GLU A 162 0.55 -14.29 11.35
N HIS A 163 -0.08 -13.20 11.78
CA HIS A 163 0.63 -11.99 12.23
C HIS A 163 1.46 -12.25 13.50
N ASP A 164 0.90 -12.99 14.46
CA ASP A 164 1.59 -13.33 15.71
C ASP A 164 2.76 -14.31 15.45
N ALA A 165 2.60 -15.23 14.48
CA ALA A 165 3.65 -16.18 14.12
C ALA A 165 4.88 -15.51 13.50
N VAL A 166 4.71 -14.52 12.61
CA VAL A 166 5.85 -13.77 12.06
C VAL A 166 6.54 -12.93 13.13
N LEU A 167 5.77 -12.34 14.06
CA LEU A 167 6.35 -11.59 15.17
C LEU A 167 7.15 -12.53 16.11
N ALA A 168 6.61 -13.70 16.43
CA ALA A 168 7.32 -14.69 17.23
C ALA A 168 8.63 -15.17 16.57
N ARG A 169 8.62 -15.38 15.24
CA ARG A 169 9.84 -15.69 14.47
C ARG A 169 10.87 -14.57 14.53
N TRP A 170 10.45 -13.31 14.39
CA TRP A 170 11.37 -12.17 14.52
C TRP A 170 11.93 -12.05 15.93
N MET A 171 11.09 -12.20 16.96
CA MET A 171 11.52 -12.13 18.36
C MET A 171 12.61 -13.15 18.70
N ALA A 172 12.67 -14.30 18.02
CA ALA A 172 13.75 -15.25 18.20
C ALA A 172 15.13 -14.64 17.88
N TYR A 173 15.24 -13.79 16.85
CA TYR A 173 16.50 -13.11 16.50
C TYR A 173 16.91 -12.06 17.53
N GLU A 174 15.94 -11.43 18.20
CA GLU A 174 16.21 -10.43 19.25
C GLU A 174 16.54 -11.06 20.62
N THR A 175 16.04 -12.27 20.88
CA THR A 175 16.10 -12.90 22.22
C THR A 175 17.08 -14.05 22.32
N ASP A 176 17.42 -14.73 21.21
CA ASP A 176 18.40 -15.80 21.18
C ASP A 176 19.78 -15.27 20.78
N PRO A 177 20.77 -15.26 21.70
CA PRO A 177 22.13 -14.79 21.40
C PRO A 177 22.80 -15.54 20.25
N ALA A 178 22.50 -16.83 20.06
CA ALA A 178 23.08 -17.60 18.97
C ALA A 178 22.56 -17.12 17.61
N LEU A 179 21.23 -16.90 17.49
CA LEU A 179 20.64 -16.35 16.27
C LEU A 179 21.08 -14.91 16.00
N ALA A 180 21.26 -14.09 17.04
CA ALA A 180 21.76 -12.73 16.89
C ALA A 180 23.21 -12.71 16.37
N ILE A 181 24.06 -13.65 16.81
CA ILE A 181 25.45 -13.80 16.35
C ILE A 181 25.51 -14.36 14.92
N ASP A 182 24.71 -15.38 14.62
CA ASP A 182 24.73 -16.06 13.32
C ASP A 182 24.06 -15.23 12.22
N PHE A 183 23.12 -14.34 12.58
CA PHE A 183 22.32 -13.56 11.63
C PHE A 183 22.20 -12.07 12.03
N PRO A 184 23.32 -11.32 12.14
CA PRO A 184 23.31 -9.95 12.65
C PRO A 184 22.45 -8.99 11.82
N GLY A 185 22.30 -9.25 10.51
CA GLY A 185 21.46 -8.46 9.62
C GLY A 185 19.95 -8.52 9.91
N MET A 186 19.52 -9.47 10.75
CA MET A 186 18.13 -9.61 11.23
C MET A 186 17.81 -8.75 12.46
N SER A 187 18.83 -8.20 13.12
CA SER A 187 18.70 -7.31 14.28
C SER A 187 19.39 -5.95 14.09
N ASP A 188 20.13 -5.75 12.99
CA ASP A 188 20.78 -4.47 12.68
C ASP A 188 19.76 -3.40 12.22
N PRO A 189 19.61 -2.27 12.95
CA PRO A 189 18.72 -1.17 12.56
C PRO A 189 19.11 -0.49 11.24
N ARG A 190 20.34 -0.69 10.73
CA ARG A 190 20.78 -0.16 9.44
C ARG A 190 20.38 -1.04 8.25
N SER A 191 19.92 -2.26 8.50
CA SER A 191 19.50 -3.21 7.47
C SER A 191 18.29 -2.67 6.70
N PRO A 192 18.39 -2.40 5.38
CA PRO A 192 17.27 -1.90 4.59
C PRO A 192 16.13 -2.92 4.48
N LEU A 193 16.45 -4.22 4.50
CA LEU A 193 15.48 -5.32 4.45
C LEU A 193 14.69 -5.43 5.77
N LEU A 194 15.40 -5.32 6.90
CA LEU A 194 14.73 -5.27 8.20
C LEU A 194 13.86 -4.01 8.33
N ALA A 195 14.35 -2.86 7.86
CA ALA A 195 13.57 -1.63 7.86
C ALA A 195 12.29 -1.73 7.00
N GLU A 196 12.30 -2.47 5.89
CA GLU A 196 11.09 -2.77 5.11
C GLU A 196 10.11 -3.63 5.91
N PHE A 197 10.59 -4.70 6.54
CA PHE A 197 9.78 -5.54 7.43
C PHE A 197 9.14 -4.72 8.55
N LEU A 198 9.91 -3.88 9.25
CA LEU A 198 9.42 -3.07 10.37
C LEU A 198 8.35 -2.07 9.91
N ARG A 199 8.52 -1.40 8.76
CA ARG A 199 7.48 -0.53 8.18
C ARG A 199 6.21 -1.30 7.81
N ALA A 200 6.36 -2.50 7.24
CA ALA A 200 5.22 -3.34 6.90
C ALA A 200 4.49 -3.83 8.17
N HIS A 201 5.24 -4.26 9.19
CA HIS A 201 4.72 -4.66 10.49
C HIS A 201 3.97 -3.51 11.18
N GLU A 202 4.56 -2.31 11.24
CA GLU A 202 3.91 -1.13 11.81
C GLU A 202 2.53 -0.88 11.16
N LYS A 203 2.47 -0.97 9.82
CA LYS A 203 1.21 -0.83 9.09
C LYS A 203 0.21 -1.92 9.42
N ALA A 204 0.67 -3.17 9.56
CA ALA A 204 -0.18 -4.29 9.97
C ALA A 204 -0.70 -4.10 11.40
N GLN A 205 0.12 -3.60 12.30
CA GLN A 205 -0.24 -3.31 13.68
C GLN A 205 -1.29 -2.20 13.78
N TRP A 206 -1.16 -1.12 13.01
CA TRP A 206 -2.17 -0.06 12.93
C TRP A 206 -3.54 -0.55 12.43
N LEU A 207 -3.55 -1.60 11.59
CA LEU A 207 -4.76 -2.20 11.04
C LEU A 207 -5.27 -3.41 11.84
N ARG A 208 -4.53 -3.83 12.87
CA ARG A 208 -4.81 -5.06 13.61
C ARG A 208 -6.15 -4.92 14.37
N PRO A 209 -7.10 -5.83 14.16
CA PRO A 209 -8.31 -5.88 14.97
C PRO A 209 -7.96 -6.16 16.44
N ALA A 210 -8.69 -5.52 17.37
CA ALA A 210 -8.43 -5.69 18.81
C ALA A 210 -8.65 -7.14 19.29
N SER A 211 -9.53 -7.88 18.62
CA SER A 211 -9.80 -9.29 18.88
C SER A 211 -10.41 -9.97 17.66
N ALA A 212 -10.43 -11.30 17.65
CA ALA A 212 -11.09 -12.10 16.62
C ALA A 212 -12.60 -11.82 16.48
N GLN A 213 -13.23 -11.33 17.55
CA GLN A 213 -14.66 -10.99 17.59
C GLN A 213 -14.94 -9.56 17.11
N THR A 214 -13.90 -8.76 16.86
CA THR A 214 -14.03 -7.40 16.36
C THR A 214 -14.75 -7.41 15.02
N ARG A 215 -15.76 -6.55 14.88
CA ARG A 215 -16.50 -6.40 13.62
C ARG A 215 -15.63 -5.74 12.57
N LEU A 216 -15.54 -6.36 11.40
CA LEU A 216 -14.79 -5.84 10.25
C LEU A 216 -15.69 -5.79 9.01
N GLU A 217 -15.57 -4.71 8.25
CA GLU A 217 -16.05 -4.72 6.87
C GLU A 217 -15.09 -5.54 5.99
N PRO A 218 -15.56 -6.07 4.85
CA PRO A 218 -14.71 -6.77 3.89
C PRO A 218 -13.50 -5.94 3.45
N ALA A 219 -13.65 -4.62 3.31
CA ALA A 219 -12.56 -3.70 2.94
C ALA A 219 -11.48 -3.60 4.02
N ASP A 220 -11.88 -3.55 5.30
CA ASP A 220 -10.95 -3.47 6.43
C ASP A 220 -10.20 -4.78 6.60
N PHE A 221 -10.89 -5.91 6.45
CA PHE A 221 -10.26 -7.24 6.43
C PHE A 221 -9.25 -7.37 5.30
N LEU A 222 -9.57 -6.91 4.08
CA LEU A 222 -8.62 -6.88 2.95
C LEU A 222 -7.37 -6.07 3.28
N ALA A 223 -7.54 -4.86 3.84
CA ALA A 223 -6.44 -3.99 4.18
C ALA A 223 -5.51 -4.64 5.22
N TYR A 224 -6.08 -5.23 6.27
CA TYR A 224 -5.30 -5.94 7.28
C TYR A 224 -4.61 -7.19 6.69
N ARG A 225 -5.32 -7.99 5.89
CA ARG A 225 -4.76 -9.17 5.21
C ARG A 225 -3.57 -8.82 4.32
N ASP A 226 -3.70 -7.78 3.52
CA ASP A 226 -2.64 -7.35 2.61
C ASP A 226 -1.45 -6.75 3.38
N ALA A 227 -1.68 -6.11 4.52
CA ALA A 227 -0.61 -5.64 5.40
C ALA A 227 0.16 -6.82 6.03
N VAL A 228 -0.53 -7.81 6.60
CA VAL A 228 0.11 -9.02 7.17
C VAL A 228 0.90 -9.77 6.09
N ARG A 229 0.35 -9.94 4.89
CA ARG A 229 1.09 -10.58 3.77
C ARG A 229 2.37 -9.83 3.41
N ARG A 230 2.35 -8.49 3.42
CA ARG A 230 3.56 -7.69 3.18
C ARG A 230 4.58 -7.88 4.30
N THR A 231 4.14 -7.91 5.56
CA THR A 231 5.00 -8.18 6.71
C THR A 231 5.68 -9.54 6.58
N VAL A 232 4.91 -10.60 6.33
CA VAL A 232 5.44 -11.96 6.15
C VAL A 232 6.43 -12.02 4.98
N ASN A 233 6.07 -11.48 3.81
CA ASN A 233 6.95 -11.51 2.64
C ASN A 233 8.25 -10.73 2.85
N ALA A 234 8.18 -9.55 3.49
CA ALA A 234 9.36 -8.74 3.79
C ALA A 234 10.28 -9.46 4.81
N PHE A 235 9.70 -10.06 5.85
CA PHE A 235 10.46 -10.86 6.81
C PHE A 235 11.13 -12.07 6.15
N ASP A 236 10.37 -12.86 5.40
CA ASP A 236 10.90 -14.05 4.73
C ASP A 236 11.97 -13.66 3.70
N HIS A 237 11.85 -12.48 3.06
CA HIS A 237 12.89 -11.99 2.17
C HIS A 237 14.17 -11.63 2.92
N ALA A 238 14.06 -10.88 4.03
CA ALA A 238 15.19 -10.55 4.89
C ALA A 238 15.88 -11.81 5.42
N GLU A 239 15.11 -12.76 5.94
CA GLU A 239 15.61 -14.01 6.50
C GLU A 239 16.31 -14.87 5.44
N ARG A 240 15.75 -15.01 4.24
CA ARG A 240 16.41 -15.73 3.15
C ARG A 240 17.76 -15.10 2.81
N ILE A 241 17.83 -13.77 2.70
CA ILE A 241 19.08 -13.08 2.38
C ILE A 241 20.10 -13.27 3.51
N ALA A 242 19.69 -13.13 4.78
CA ALA A 242 20.57 -13.35 5.93
C ALA A 242 21.13 -14.79 5.94
N ARG A 243 20.26 -15.80 5.75
CA ARG A 243 20.67 -17.22 5.75
C ARG A 243 21.52 -17.62 4.56
N HIS A 244 21.37 -16.97 3.41
CA HIS A 244 22.18 -17.23 2.22
C HIS A 244 23.47 -16.39 2.18
N GLY A 245 23.52 -15.28 2.92
CA GLY A 245 24.63 -14.33 2.92
C GLY A 245 25.90 -14.80 3.67
N ASP A 246 25.78 -15.73 4.62
CA ASP A 246 26.89 -16.11 5.51
C ASP A 246 27.48 -17.50 5.22
N LYS A 247 28.29 -17.59 4.16
CA LYS A 247 29.31 -18.65 4.01
C LYS A 247 30.71 -18.14 3.61
N LYS A 248 30.99 -16.84 3.74
CA LYS A 248 32.34 -16.30 3.55
C LYS A 248 32.48 -15.04 4.40
N PRO A 249 33.50 -14.91 5.28
CA PRO A 249 33.79 -13.60 5.87
C PRO A 249 34.12 -12.67 4.70
N PRO A 250 33.43 -11.52 4.53
CA PRO A 250 33.81 -10.57 3.51
C PRO A 250 35.23 -10.05 3.81
N PRO A 251 36.09 -9.84 2.79
CA PRO A 251 37.28 -9.01 3.01
C PRO A 251 36.81 -7.67 3.58
N ALA A 252 37.50 -7.17 4.60
CA ALA A 252 37.11 -5.96 5.34
C ALA A 252 36.62 -4.87 4.37
N PHE A 253 35.32 -4.67 4.36
CA PHE A 253 34.65 -3.69 3.53
C PHE A 253 34.87 -2.34 4.20
N ASP A 254 35.57 -1.43 3.52
CA ASP A 254 35.59 -0.04 3.93
C ASP A 254 34.20 0.57 3.67
N GLY A 255 33.32 0.40 4.65
CA GLY A 255 31.93 0.85 4.60
C GLY A 255 31.78 2.35 4.39
N SER A 256 32.84 3.14 4.57
CA SER A 256 32.83 4.58 4.33
C SER A 256 32.75 4.92 2.84
N GLU A 257 33.48 4.20 1.97
CA GLU A 257 33.49 4.48 0.53
C GLU A 257 32.20 4.03 -0.15
N ALA A 258 31.62 2.91 0.26
CA ALA A 258 30.39 2.40 -0.35
C ALA A 258 29.15 3.18 0.10
N TRP A 259 29.09 3.59 1.37
CA TRP A 259 28.11 4.57 1.82
C TRP A 259 28.30 5.91 1.11
N GLY A 260 29.55 6.33 0.88
CA GLY A 260 29.86 7.51 0.07
C GLY A 260 29.26 7.43 -1.33
N ARG A 261 29.48 6.32 -2.05
CA ARG A 261 28.93 6.11 -3.40
C ARG A 261 27.41 6.05 -3.43
N MET A 262 26.78 5.32 -2.50
CA MET A 262 25.31 5.27 -2.41
C MET A 262 24.71 6.62 -1.99
N ALA A 263 25.35 7.36 -1.10
CA ALA A 263 24.90 8.69 -0.69
C ALA A 263 25.02 9.70 -1.85
N SER A 264 26.09 9.64 -2.64
CA SER A 264 26.25 10.43 -3.87
C SER A 264 25.18 10.09 -4.91
N ASP A 265 24.93 8.80 -5.17
CA ASP A 265 23.88 8.38 -6.12
C ASP A 265 22.47 8.78 -5.66
N LEU A 266 22.20 8.67 -4.35
CA LEU A 266 20.93 9.09 -3.76
C LEU A 266 20.78 10.62 -3.79
N ALA A 267 21.83 11.37 -3.48
CA ALA A 267 21.83 12.83 -3.54
C ALA A 267 21.61 13.34 -4.97
N GLU A 268 22.28 12.75 -5.96
CA GLU A 268 22.04 13.09 -7.37
C GLU A 268 20.62 12.74 -7.82
N SER A 269 20.08 11.60 -7.37
CA SER A 269 18.71 11.20 -7.68
C SER A 269 17.68 12.17 -7.09
N ALA A 270 17.93 12.66 -5.87
CA ALA A 270 17.12 13.66 -5.20
C ALA A 270 17.22 15.04 -5.88
N GLN A 271 18.43 15.47 -6.28
CA GLN A 271 18.63 16.71 -7.03
C GLN A 271 17.94 16.65 -8.40
N ARG A 272 18.02 15.52 -9.12
CA ARG A 272 17.29 15.30 -10.39
C ARG A 272 15.77 15.26 -10.19
N ALA A 273 15.28 14.78 -9.04
CA ALA A 273 13.86 14.80 -8.71
C ALA A 273 13.37 16.23 -8.37
N LEU A 274 14.18 17.01 -7.64
CA LEU A 274 13.89 18.40 -7.30
C LEU A 274 13.93 19.31 -8.53
N ALA A 275 14.89 19.12 -9.45
CA ALA A 275 14.92 19.84 -10.72
C ALA A 275 13.65 19.58 -11.54
N ARG A 276 13.22 18.31 -11.65
CA ARG A 276 11.97 17.93 -12.32
C ARG A 276 10.73 18.51 -11.63
N SER A 277 10.75 18.57 -10.31
CA SER A 277 9.71 19.21 -9.51
C SER A 277 9.64 20.72 -9.77
N MET A 278 10.78 21.43 -9.75
CA MET A 278 10.85 22.87 -10.03
C MET A 278 10.44 23.22 -11.46
N GLU A 279 10.83 22.44 -12.46
CA GLU A 279 10.36 22.64 -13.83
C GLU A 279 8.86 22.35 -13.98
N SER A 280 8.32 21.39 -13.22
CA SER A 280 6.88 21.10 -13.21
C SER A 280 6.07 22.23 -12.57
N MET A 281 6.61 22.82 -11.50
CA MET A 281 6.03 23.98 -10.82
C MET A 281 6.14 25.25 -11.69
N GLY A 282 7.27 25.45 -12.37
CA GLY A 282 7.44 26.53 -13.34
C GLY A 282 6.47 26.43 -14.52
N ARG A 283 6.26 25.21 -15.05
CA ARG A 283 5.26 24.95 -16.11
C ARG A 283 3.81 25.10 -15.62
N ALA A 284 3.53 24.84 -14.34
CA ALA A 284 2.21 25.05 -13.75
C ALA A 284 1.95 26.55 -13.46
N ALA A 285 2.96 27.26 -12.96
CA ALA A 285 2.90 28.70 -12.74
C ALA A 285 2.68 29.46 -14.07
N ALA A 286 3.43 29.11 -15.13
CA ALA A 286 3.25 29.68 -16.47
C ALA A 286 1.84 29.41 -17.04
N ARG A 287 1.29 28.21 -16.83
CA ARG A 287 -0.09 27.87 -17.23
C ARG A 287 -1.14 28.68 -16.48
N SER A 288 -1.00 28.82 -15.16
CA SER A 288 -1.91 29.64 -14.35
C SER A 288 -1.85 31.14 -14.68
N TRP A 289 -0.69 31.64 -15.13
CA TRP A 289 -0.52 33.02 -15.56
C TRP A 289 -1.18 33.25 -16.93
N ASN A 290 -1.00 32.34 -17.89
CA ASN A 290 -1.69 32.36 -19.18
C ASN A 290 -3.21 32.22 -19.03
N GLU A 291 -3.71 31.33 -18.17
CA GLU A 291 -5.16 31.20 -17.89
C GLU A 291 -5.77 32.47 -17.26
N ARG A 292 -5.00 33.18 -16.44
CA ARG A 292 -5.44 34.48 -15.89
C ARG A 292 -5.46 35.57 -16.96
N ASN A 293 -4.50 35.56 -17.88
CA ASN A 293 -4.44 36.53 -18.97
C ASN A 293 -5.52 36.30 -20.04
N THR A 294 -5.82 35.03 -20.36
CA THR A 294 -6.92 34.68 -21.27
C THR A 294 -8.30 34.98 -20.68
N LYS A 295 -8.49 34.77 -19.36
CA LYS A 295 -9.72 35.21 -18.66
C LYS A 295 -9.88 36.73 -18.61
N ARG A 296 -8.78 37.50 -18.50
CA ARG A 296 -8.82 38.97 -18.58
C ARG A 296 -9.14 39.46 -20.00
N GLY A 297 -8.53 38.86 -21.02
CA GLY A 297 -8.83 39.19 -22.44
C GLY A 297 -10.26 38.83 -22.87
N ARG A 298 -10.84 37.76 -22.31
CA ARG A 298 -12.23 37.37 -22.58
C ARG A 298 -13.26 38.27 -21.86
N LYS A 299 -12.87 38.93 -20.77
CA LYS A 299 -13.71 39.91 -20.05
C LYS A 299 -13.71 41.29 -20.72
N SER A 300 -12.76 41.57 -21.62
CA SER A 300 -12.68 42.81 -22.41
C SER A 300 -13.31 42.71 -23.80
N THR A 301 -13.88 41.55 -24.17
CA THR A 301 -14.49 41.29 -25.50
C THR A 301 -15.98 40.95 -25.42
N ASP A 302 -16.68 41.41 -24.39
CA ASP A 302 -18.14 41.53 -24.44
C ASP A 302 -18.46 42.99 -24.83
N PRO A 303 -18.78 43.27 -26.11
CA PRO A 303 -19.32 44.56 -26.51
C PRO A 303 -20.83 44.61 -26.17
N GLU A 304 -21.28 45.75 -25.63
CA GLU A 304 -22.62 46.27 -25.93
C GLU A 304 -22.69 46.70 -27.41
#